data_AF-A0A979GWP5-F1
#
_entry.id   AF-A0A979GWP5-F1
#
_cell.length_a   1.000
_cell.length_b   1.000
_cell.length_c   1.000
_cell.angle_alpha   90.00
_cell.angle_beta   90.00
_cell.angle_gamma   90.00
#
_symmetry.space_group_name_H-M   'P 1'
#
loop_
_entity.id
_entity.type
_entity.pdbx_description
1 polymer ?
#
loop_
_entity_poly.entity_id
_entity_poly.type
_entity_poly.pdbx_seq_one_letter_code
_entity_poly.pdbx_strand_id
1 'polypeptide(L)'
;MTPKEREEALARLAAVDVASMTGKNIASTAKLDGLQGLMRVITELKVPPTQAEDVYTRMVNKLRDADLTVNFSVDKFYSNTSPAIRLLNAFETPQRPGYMTERKLAEERLFDYSNAKGKLGMKDNEKSVIDRIKKFGSQLTGNNPSFASGMRPRYAAVNFKNNKYGAAGDYGASFMVLKDHVKLNCTLLDRDSFNYRTDIQAADKLANYAHPDRIILNMRENTLKALYKAATGNDIAGANMVGLLDYVEAQIHSAILFNRDVKRMYVSNVAMSDGGKRDARPYREYFTKFGRQFGIPVQFI
;
A
#
# COMPACT_ATOMS: atom_id res chain seq x y z
N MET A 1 -21.03 23.04 6.84
CA MET A 1 -19.92 22.19 7.30
C MET A 1 -19.69 22.47 8.76
N THR A 2 -19.83 21.46 9.61
CA THR A 2 -19.59 21.57 11.05
C THR A 2 -18.08 21.66 11.35
N PRO A 3 -17.66 22.12 12.54
CA PRO A 3 -16.25 22.13 12.94
C PRO A 3 -15.59 20.74 12.81
N LYS A 4 -16.30 19.68 13.22
CA LYS A 4 -15.83 18.30 13.13
C LYS A 4 -15.62 17.85 11.67
N GLU A 5 -16.59 18.12 10.79
CA GLU A 5 -16.46 17.81 9.36
C GLU A 5 -15.27 18.52 8.72
N ARG A 6 -15.00 19.76 9.14
CA ARG A 6 -13.84 20.54 8.69
C ARG A 6 -12.53 19.89 9.15
N GLU A 7 -12.43 19.47 10.40
CA GLU A 7 -11.22 18.80 10.90
C GLU A 7 -10.96 17.47 10.19
N GLU A 8 -12.01 16.67 9.95
CA GLU A 8 -11.88 15.43 9.18
C GLU A 8 -11.45 15.70 7.72
N ALA A 9 -11.96 16.76 7.09
CA ALA A 9 -11.53 17.17 5.76
C ALA A 9 -10.06 17.60 5.74
N LEU A 10 -9.62 18.37 6.72
CA LEU A 10 -8.22 18.77 6.86
C LEU A 10 -7.29 17.59 7.17
N ALA A 11 -7.73 16.61 7.95
CA ALA A 11 -6.98 15.38 8.18
C ALA A 11 -6.81 14.55 6.91
N ARG A 12 -7.85 14.47 6.07
CA ARG A 12 -7.75 13.81 4.75
C ARG A 12 -6.80 14.56 3.82
N LEU A 13 -6.82 15.90 3.85
CA LEU A 13 -5.86 16.71 3.10
C LEU A 13 -4.42 16.45 3.59
N ALA A 14 -4.22 16.36 4.90
CA ALA A 14 -2.92 16.04 5.51
C ALA A 14 -2.33 14.72 4.99
N ALA A 15 -3.16 13.69 4.78
CA ALA A 15 -2.70 12.44 4.18
C ALA A 15 -2.12 12.67 2.77
N VAL A 16 -2.86 13.38 1.91
CA VAL A 16 -2.43 13.69 0.55
C VAL A 16 -1.16 14.55 0.56
N ASP A 17 -1.02 15.46 1.53
CA ASP A 17 0.20 16.24 1.69
C ASP A 17 1.42 15.39 2.00
N VAL A 18 1.26 14.34 2.82
CA VAL A 18 2.36 13.39 3.10
C VAL A 18 2.82 12.74 1.79
N ALA A 19 1.90 12.21 0.98
CA ALA A 19 2.25 11.65 -0.32
C ALA A 19 2.94 12.66 -1.24
N SER A 20 2.47 13.90 -1.27
CA SER A 20 3.05 14.99 -2.08
C SER A 20 4.48 15.35 -1.63
N MET A 21 4.68 15.52 -0.32
CA MET A 21 5.99 15.84 0.26
C MET A 21 6.99 14.70 0.06
N THR A 22 6.57 13.45 0.30
CA THR A 22 7.37 12.27 -0.03
C THR A 22 7.70 12.22 -1.51
N GLY A 23 6.74 12.51 -2.39
CA GLY A 23 6.93 12.55 -3.83
C GLY A 23 7.99 13.55 -4.28
N LYS A 24 8.05 14.74 -3.68
CA LYS A 24 9.12 15.72 -3.94
C LYS A 24 10.51 15.16 -3.61
N ASN A 25 10.64 14.49 -2.47
CA ASN A 25 11.91 13.87 -2.06
C ASN A 25 12.32 12.75 -3.03
N ILE A 26 11.38 11.89 -3.42
CA ILE A 26 11.63 10.81 -4.40
C ILE A 26 12.08 11.39 -5.74
N ALA A 27 11.38 12.39 -6.26
CA ALA A 27 11.71 13.02 -7.53
C ALA A 27 13.11 13.66 -7.51
N SER A 28 13.57 14.15 -6.36
CA SER A 28 14.88 14.79 -6.23
C SER A 28 16.07 13.84 -6.43
N THR A 29 15.89 12.53 -6.24
CA THR A 29 16.93 11.52 -6.41
C THR A 29 16.66 10.54 -7.57
N ALA A 30 15.51 10.66 -8.23
CA ALA A 30 15.02 9.69 -9.21
C ALA A 30 16.03 9.30 -10.31
N LYS A 31 16.82 10.26 -10.83
CA LYS A 31 17.84 9.97 -11.84
C LYS A 31 18.94 9.04 -11.31
N LEU A 32 19.41 9.29 -10.08
CA LEU A 32 20.44 8.47 -9.45
C LEU A 32 19.88 7.09 -9.07
N ASP A 33 18.67 7.07 -8.50
CA ASP A 33 17.96 5.84 -8.13
C ASP A 33 17.79 4.94 -9.37
N GLY A 34 17.46 5.55 -10.52
CA GLY A 34 17.33 4.87 -11.80
C GLY A 34 18.62 4.17 -12.25
N LEU A 35 19.74 4.90 -12.23
CA LEU A 35 21.06 4.35 -12.59
C LEU A 35 21.49 3.23 -11.64
N GLN A 36 21.24 3.39 -10.34
CA GLN A 36 21.57 2.36 -9.36
C GLN A 36 20.70 1.11 -9.54
N GLY A 37 19.41 1.27 -9.81
CA GLY A 37 18.51 0.16 -10.13
C GLY A 37 18.96 -0.61 -11.39
N LEU A 38 19.37 0.10 -12.44
CA LEU A 38 19.93 -0.51 -13.64
C LEU A 38 21.22 -1.29 -13.34
N MET A 39 22.12 -0.73 -12.53
CA MET A 39 23.33 -1.42 -12.11
C MET A 39 23.03 -2.71 -11.33
N ARG A 40 22.00 -2.72 -10.47
CA ARG A 40 21.55 -3.95 -9.79
C ARG A 40 21.07 -5.02 -10.78
N VAL A 41 20.38 -4.64 -11.85
CA VAL A 41 19.98 -5.59 -12.91
C VAL A 41 21.20 -6.25 -13.56
N ILE A 42 22.26 -5.49 -13.83
CA ILE A 42 23.50 -6.04 -14.39
C ILE A 42 24.20 -6.95 -13.37
N THR A 43 24.38 -6.48 -12.14
CA THR A 43 25.27 -7.13 -11.18
C THR A 43 24.62 -8.27 -10.40
N GLU A 44 23.35 -8.15 -10.01
CA GLU A 44 22.66 -9.16 -9.20
C GLU A 44 21.89 -10.16 -10.06
N LEU A 45 21.23 -9.70 -11.12
CA LEU A 45 20.49 -10.58 -12.05
C LEU A 45 21.38 -11.12 -13.17
N LYS A 46 22.63 -10.66 -13.28
CA LYS A 46 23.60 -11.08 -14.30
C LYS A 46 23.10 -10.85 -15.73
N VAL A 47 22.27 -9.82 -15.92
CA VAL A 47 21.79 -9.44 -17.25
C VAL A 47 22.93 -8.75 -18.01
N PRO A 48 23.21 -9.14 -19.27
CA PRO A 48 24.24 -8.49 -20.08
C PRO A 48 24.01 -6.98 -20.17
N PRO A 49 25.06 -6.13 -20.10
CA PRO A 49 24.90 -4.68 -20.19
C PRO A 49 24.12 -4.21 -21.42
N THR A 50 24.24 -4.92 -22.55
CA THR A 50 23.52 -4.64 -23.80
C THR A 50 22.01 -4.88 -23.73
N GLN A 51 21.52 -5.61 -22.73
CA GLN A 51 20.09 -5.92 -22.52
C GLN A 51 19.52 -5.27 -21.25
N ALA A 52 20.38 -4.71 -20.41
CA ALA A 52 20.01 -4.29 -19.06
C ALA A 52 18.93 -3.20 -19.05
N GLU A 53 19.00 -2.22 -19.95
CA GLU A 53 18.05 -1.11 -20.01
C GLU A 53 16.63 -1.59 -20.40
N ASP A 54 16.53 -2.48 -21.38
CA ASP A 54 15.27 -3.08 -21.80
C ASP A 54 14.67 -3.94 -20.69
N VAL A 55 15.46 -4.82 -20.06
CA VAL A 55 15.00 -5.64 -18.93
C VAL A 55 14.54 -4.76 -17.77
N TYR A 56 15.33 -3.74 -17.42
CA TYR A 56 15.01 -2.80 -16.36
C TYR A 56 13.68 -2.07 -16.66
N THR A 57 13.48 -1.59 -17.89
CA THR A 57 12.25 -0.94 -18.32
C THR A 57 11.04 -1.86 -18.19
N ARG A 58 11.17 -3.13 -18.58
CA ARG A 58 10.10 -4.13 -18.41
C ARG A 58 9.78 -4.37 -16.94
N MET A 59 10.79 -4.44 -16.06
CA MET A 59 10.58 -4.61 -14.62
C MET A 59 9.85 -3.40 -14.00
N VAL A 60 10.23 -2.19 -14.40
CA VAL A 60 9.56 -0.95 -13.97
C VAL A 60 8.11 -0.92 -14.44
N ASN A 61 7.86 -1.24 -15.71
CA ASN A 61 6.49 -1.32 -16.26
C ASN A 61 5.67 -2.40 -15.55
N LYS A 62 6.28 -3.55 -15.25
CA LYS A 62 5.61 -4.63 -14.52
C LYS A 62 5.12 -4.18 -13.13
N LEU A 63 5.90 -3.37 -12.41
CA LEU A 63 5.49 -2.79 -11.13
C LEU A 63 4.38 -1.74 -11.30
N ARG A 64 4.48 -0.89 -12.34
CA ARG A 64 3.52 0.17 -12.62
C ARG A 64 2.14 -0.36 -13.03
N ASP A 65 2.13 -1.37 -13.89
CA ASP A 65 0.94 -1.91 -14.53
C ASP A 65 0.24 -2.97 -13.68
N ALA A 66 0.95 -3.56 -12.73
CA ALA A 66 0.39 -4.56 -11.82
C ALA A 66 -0.85 -4.04 -11.06
N ASP A 67 -1.81 -4.94 -10.82
CA ASP A 67 -2.99 -4.63 -10.04
C ASP A 67 -2.60 -4.27 -8.60
N LEU A 68 -3.22 -3.23 -8.06
CA LEU A 68 -3.12 -2.87 -6.65
C LEU A 68 -4.21 -3.62 -5.88
N THR A 69 -3.81 -4.45 -4.91
CA THR A 69 -4.72 -5.37 -4.23
C THR A 69 -4.79 -5.14 -2.72
N VAL A 70 -5.98 -5.28 -2.15
CA VAL A 70 -6.21 -5.29 -0.69
C VAL A 70 -6.77 -6.64 -0.31
N ASN A 71 -5.96 -7.45 0.36
CA ASN A 71 -6.36 -8.73 0.90
C ASN A 71 -7.21 -8.56 2.17
N PHE A 72 -8.19 -9.44 2.37
CA PHE A 72 -9.04 -9.44 3.55
C PHE A 72 -9.49 -10.85 3.96
N SER A 73 -9.68 -11.02 5.27
CA SER A 73 -10.39 -12.17 5.83
C SER A 73 -11.89 -11.99 5.65
N VAL A 74 -12.54 -13.02 5.11
CA VAL A 74 -14.00 -13.06 4.91
C VAL A 74 -14.74 -12.73 6.20
N ASP A 75 -14.36 -13.36 7.31
CA ASP A 75 -15.02 -13.18 8.60
C ASP A 75 -14.87 -11.78 9.16
N LYS A 76 -13.64 -11.25 9.14
CA LYS A 76 -13.38 -9.88 9.61
C LYS A 76 -14.09 -8.85 8.74
N PHE A 77 -14.16 -9.09 7.43
CA PHE A 77 -14.88 -8.18 6.53
C PHE A 77 -16.37 -8.24 6.83
N TYR A 78 -16.95 -9.43 6.84
CA TYR A 78 -18.36 -9.67 7.15
C TYR A 78 -18.78 -9.04 8.47
N SER A 79 -17.97 -9.16 9.53
CA SER A 79 -18.29 -8.62 10.86
C SER A 79 -18.14 -7.09 10.96
N ASN A 80 -17.25 -6.47 10.19
CA ASN A 80 -16.82 -5.08 10.45
C ASN A 80 -17.39 -4.02 9.50
N THR A 81 -18.00 -4.39 8.36
CA THR A 81 -18.32 -3.40 7.30
C THR A 81 -19.78 -2.94 7.22
N SER A 82 -20.65 -3.31 8.16
CA SER A 82 -22.10 -3.15 7.97
C SER A 82 -22.70 -1.75 8.30
N PRO A 83 -21.95 -0.64 8.18
CA PRO A 83 -22.41 0.40 7.23
C PRO A 83 -21.29 1.20 6.52
N ALA A 84 -20.04 0.70 6.51
CA ALA A 84 -18.93 1.49 6.00
C ALA A 84 -19.02 1.67 4.47
N ILE A 85 -19.04 2.92 4.00
CA ILE A 85 -18.95 3.27 2.57
C ILE A 85 -17.51 3.26 2.03
N ARG A 86 -16.54 3.00 2.91
CA ARG A 86 -15.10 3.07 2.65
C ARG A 86 -14.33 2.03 3.44
N LEU A 87 -13.11 1.72 2.98
CA LEU A 87 -12.18 0.91 3.75
C LEU A 87 -11.65 1.69 4.96
N LEU A 88 -11.73 1.03 6.12
CA LEU A 88 -11.18 1.53 7.38
C LEU A 88 -9.70 1.14 7.51
N ASN A 89 -8.89 2.02 8.10
CA ASN A 89 -7.51 1.69 8.45
C ASN A 89 -7.43 1.08 9.87
N ALA A 90 -6.21 0.73 10.29
CA ALA A 90 -6.00 0.06 11.56
C ALA A 90 -6.31 0.94 12.80
N PHE A 91 -6.28 2.28 12.66
CA PHE A 91 -6.67 3.22 13.73
C PHE A 91 -8.19 3.38 13.84
N GLU A 92 -8.95 2.79 12.93
CA GLU A 92 -10.41 2.88 12.85
C GLU A 92 -11.09 1.54 13.19
N THR A 93 -10.30 0.52 13.51
CA THR A 93 -10.79 -0.84 13.79
C THR A 93 -10.12 -1.39 15.04
N PRO A 94 -10.77 -2.31 15.79
CA PRO A 94 -10.14 -2.97 16.93
C PRO A 94 -8.85 -3.69 16.52
N GLN A 95 -7.78 -3.52 17.28
CA GLN A 95 -6.48 -4.14 17.03
C GLN A 95 -6.00 -4.96 18.21
N ARG A 96 -5.13 -5.93 17.94
CA ARG A 96 -4.46 -6.72 18.98
C ARG A 96 -3.58 -5.82 19.86
N PRO A 97 -3.35 -6.18 21.14
CA PRO A 97 -2.41 -5.47 22.01
C PRO A 97 -1.02 -5.30 21.37
N GLY A 98 -0.38 -4.15 21.60
CA GLY A 98 0.97 -3.84 21.09
C GLY A 98 1.05 -3.44 19.61
N TYR A 99 0.13 -3.90 18.76
CA TYR A 99 0.16 -3.64 17.32
C TYR A 99 0.15 -2.14 16.96
N MET A 100 -0.63 -1.35 17.68
CA MET A 100 -0.70 0.09 17.42
C MET A 100 0.61 0.81 17.75
N THR A 101 1.41 0.30 18.69
CA THR A 101 2.73 0.86 18.99
C THR A 101 3.69 0.60 17.83
N GLU A 102 3.73 -0.64 17.33
CA GLU A 102 4.55 -1.01 16.17
C GLU A 102 4.16 -0.21 14.93
N ARG A 103 2.85 -0.03 14.69
CA ARG A 103 2.32 0.73 13.55
C ARG A 103 2.68 2.20 13.62
N LYS A 104 2.58 2.82 14.80
CA LYS A 104 3.03 4.20 15.00
C LYS A 104 4.50 4.36 14.68
N LEU A 105 5.36 3.48 15.19
CA LEU A 105 6.80 3.55 14.97
C LEU A 105 7.17 3.37 13.50
N ALA A 106 6.60 2.37 12.82
CA ALA A 106 6.87 2.12 11.41
C ALA A 106 6.47 3.31 10.53
N GLU A 107 5.25 3.82 10.70
CA GLU A 107 4.78 4.96 9.91
C GLU A 107 5.51 6.26 10.26
N GLU A 108 5.91 6.46 11.51
CA GLU A 108 6.75 7.61 11.89
C GLU A 108 8.10 7.58 11.18
N ARG A 109 8.75 6.41 11.09
CA ARG A 109 10.03 6.27 10.37
C ARG A 109 9.92 6.56 8.88
N LEU A 110 8.77 6.24 8.29
CA LEU A 110 8.52 6.43 6.86
C LEU A 110 8.12 7.86 6.51
N PHE A 111 7.25 8.46 7.33
CA PHE A 111 6.55 9.70 6.97
C PHE A 111 6.88 10.88 7.89
N ASP A 112 7.65 10.65 8.96
CA ASP A 112 8.13 11.66 9.90
C ASP A 112 7.02 12.59 10.42
N TYR A 113 5.89 12.04 10.86
CA TYR A 113 4.73 12.85 11.23
C TYR A 113 5.01 13.86 12.36
N SER A 114 5.82 13.45 13.35
CA SER A 114 6.13 14.27 14.52
C SER A 114 7.19 15.32 14.25
N ASN A 115 8.24 14.99 13.48
CA ASN A 115 9.31 15.95 13.22
C ASN A 115 9.13 16.73 11.93
N ALA A 116 8.27 16.28 11.00
CA ALA A 116 8.06 16.81 9.64
C ALA A 116 8.76 18.16 9.46
N LYS A 117 10.04 18.11 9.06
CA LYS A 117 10.89 19.29 9.12
C LYS A 117 10.67 20.15 7.89
N GLY A 118 10.46 21.43 8.12
CA GLY A 118 10.58 22.41 7.06
C GLY A 118 12.05 22.57 6.69
N LYS A 119 12.35 22.77 5.40
CA LYS A 119 13.67 23.22 4.98
C LYS A 119 13.78 24.73 5.28
N LEU A 120 14.98 25.20 5.62
CA LEU A 120 15.26 26.64 5.68
C LEU A 120 14.91 27.27 4.31
N GLY A 121 14.13 28.36 4.31
CA GLY A 121 13.67 29.04 3.09
C GLY A 121 12.38 28.48 2.47
N MET A 122 11.61 27.66 3.19
CA MET A 122 10.30 27.20 2.73
C MET A 122 9.31 28.35 2.53
N LYS A 123 8.49 28.23 1.48
CA LYS A 123 7.37 29.14 1.23
C LYS A 123 6.27 28.91 2.27
N ASP A 124 5.46 29.94 2.56
CA ASP A 124 4.40 29.88 3.59
C ASP A 124 3.41 28.72 3.38
N ASN A 125 3.14 28.36 2.13
CA ASN A 125 2.30 27.22 1.79
C ASN A 125 2.91 25.88 2.24
N GLU A 126 4.23 25.70 2.15
CA GLU A 126 4.92 24.49 2.61
C GLU A 126 4.94 24.40 4.15
N LYS A 127 5.06 25.54 4.83
CA LYS A 127 4.90 25.61 6.29
C LYS A 127 3.49 25.16 6.73
N SER A 128 2.45 25.67 6.06
CA SER A 128 1.06 25.29 6.37
C SER A 128 0.76 23.80 6.15
N VAL A 129 1.44 23.18 5.17
CA VAL A 129 1.39 21.73 4.92
C VAL A 129 1.99 20.97 6.09
N ILE A 130 3.20 21.36 6.50
CA ILE A 130 3.91 20.70 7.61
C ILE A 130 3.15 20.82 8.92
N ASP A 131 2.63 22.00 9.23
CA ASP A 131 1.85 22.24 10.45
C ASP A 131 0.60 21.35 10.49
N ARG A 132 -0.03 21.13 9.34
CA ARG A 132 -1.19 20.24 9.20
C ARG A 132 -0.82 18.76 9.37
N ILE A 133 0.29 18.30 8.78
CA ILE A 133 0.79 16.93 8.98
C ILE A 133 1.09 16.68 10.46
N LYS A 134 1.80 17.60 11.12
CA LYS A 134 2.09 17.51 12.56
C LYS A 134 0.82 17.49 13.40
N LYS A 135 -0.12 18.39 13.12
CA LYS A 135 -1.38 18.51 13.85
C LYS A 135 -2.19 17.22 13.81
N PHE A 136 -2.32 16.57 12.65
CA PHE A 136 -3.22 15.41 12.50
C PHE A 136 -2.53 14.05 12.60
N GLY A 137 -1.23 13.95 12.28
CA GLY A 137 -0.50 12.68 12.15
C GLY A 137 0.26 12.24 13.40
N SER A 138 0.78 13.20 14.17
CA SER A 138 1.59 12.90 15.35
C SER A 138 0.72 12.35 16.48
N GLN A 139 0.97 11.10 16.85
CA GLN A 139 0.40 10.48 18.06
C GLN A 139 1.48 10.08 19.07
N LEU A 140 2.77 10.21 18.71
CA LEU A 140 3.90 9.76 19.51
C LEU A 140 4.18 10.68 20.71
N THR A 141 3.66 11.90 20.74
CA THR A 141 3.72 12.81 21.90
C THR A 141 2.63 12.56 22.95
N GLY A 142 1.97 11.39 22.90
CA GLY A 142 1.18 10.85 24.01
C GLY A 142 -0.20 11.48 24.25
N ASN A 143 -0.47 12.72 23.84
CA ASN A 143 -1.77 13.38 24.04
C ASN A 143 -2.01 14.45 22.95
N ASN A 144 -1.98 14.08 21.67
CA ASN A 144 -2.42 15.02 20.63
C ASN A 144 -3.96 14.92 20.46
N PRO A 145 -4.75 15.87 21.01
CA PRO A 145 -6.21 15.84 20.87
C PRO A 145 -6.67 16.07 19.43
N SER A 146 -5.80 16.60 18.57
CA SER A 146 -6.07 16.83 17.15
C SER A 146 -5.68 15.64 16.26
N PHE A 147 -5.19 14.52 16.82
CA PHE A 147 -4.91 13.33 16.03
C PHE A 147 -6.18 12.86 15.29
N ALA A 148 -6.03 12.57 14.01
CA ALA A 148 -7.13 12.09 13.18
C ALA A 148 -6.73 10.80 12.46
N SER A 149 -7.40 9.70 12.79
CA SER A 149 -7.20 8.38 12.17
C SER A 149 -7.33 8.44 10.65
N GLY A 150 -8.20 9.32 10.14
CA GLY A 150 -8.40 9.58 8.71
C GLY A 150 -7.12 9.93 7.95
N MET A 151 -6.11 10.51 8.61
CA MET A 151 -4.84 10.84 7.96
C MET A 151 -3.99 9.58 7.68
N ARG A 152 -4.12 8.55 8.52
CA ARG A 152 -3.24 7.37 8.47
C ARG A 152 -3.49 6.55 7.19
N PRO A 153 -2.44 5.97 6.58
CA PRO A 153 -2.55 5.27 5.32
C PRO A 153 -3.45 4.04 5.42
N ARG A 154 -3.99 3.63 4.28
CA ARG A 154 -4.59 2.31 4.09
C ARG A 154 -3.56 1.45 3.37
N TYR A 155 -3.49 0.18 3.73
CA TYR A 155 -2.47 -0.71 3.21
C TYR A 155 -3.02 -1.59 2.11
N ALA A 156 -2.25 -1.68 1.03
CA ALA A 156 -2.48 -2.54 -0.13
C ALA A 156 -1.13 -3.14 -0.54
N ALA A 157 -1.14 -3.94 -1.60
CA ALA A 157 0.05 -4.55 -2.14
C ALA A 157 -0.02 -4.67 -3.67
N VAL A 158 1.13 -4.46 -4.32
CA VAL A 158 1.27 -4.51 -5.78
C VAL A 158 1.39 -5.97 -6.22
N ASN A 159 0.43 -6.45 -7.01
CA ASN A 159 0.34 -7.85 -7.45
C ASN A 159 1.19 -8.13 -8.69
N PHE A 160 2.48 -7.77 -8.66
CA PHE A 160 3.38 -7.97 -9.81
C PHE A 160 3.61 -9.45 -10.13
N LYS A 161 3.37 -10.36 -9.19
CA LYS A 161 3.45 -11.81 -9.40
C LYS A 161 2.18 -12.39 -10.04
N ASN A 162 1.14 -11.59 -10.27
CA ASN A 162 -0.18 -12.06 -10.72
C ASN A 162 -0.74 -13.20 -9.85
N ASN A 163 -0.56 -13.10 -8.53
CA ASN A 163 -1.05 -14.12 -7.61
C ASN A 163 -2.58 -14.15 -7.65
N LYS A 164 -3.14 -15.35 -7.83
CA LYS A 164 -4.58 -15.60 -7.90
C LYS A 164 -5.33 -15.27 -6.61
N TYR A 165 -4.63 -15.14 -5.49
CA TYR A 165 -5.18 -14.75 -4.20
C TYR A 165 -4.83 -13.32 -3.79
N GLY A 166 -4.38 -12.48 -4.72
CA GLY A 166 -3.87 -11.14 -4.41
C GLY A 166 -2.44 -11.16 -3.88
N ALA A 167 -1.85 -9.98 -3.70
CA ALA A 167 -0.42 -9.87 -3.42
C ALA A 167 -0.05 -10.21 -1.96
N ALA A 168 -0.97 -10.06 -1.01
CA ALA A 168 -0.70 -10.18 0.43
C ALA A 168 -1.58 -11.27 1.08
N GLY A 169 -1.38 -12.52 0.65
CA GLY A 169 -2.23 -13.67 1.04
C GLY A 169 -2.33 -13.93 2.54
N ASP A 170 -1.34 -13.52 3.33
CA ASP A 170 -1.34 -13.61 4.80
C ASP A 170 -2.49 -12.84 5.47
N TYR A 171 -3.02 -11.82 4.80
CA TYR A 171 -4.15 -11.03 5.30
C TYR A 171 -5.50 -11.59 4.87
N GLY A 172 -5.51 -12.68 4.10
CA GLY A 172 -6.68 -13.44 3.68
C GLY A 172 -6.64 -13.84 2.21
N ALA A 173 -7.32 -14.93 1.87
CA ALA A 173 -7.40 -15.46 0.51
C ALA A 173 -8.43 -14.75 -0.39
N SER A 174 -9.13 -13.74 0.14
CA SER A 174 -10.04 -12.86 -0.61
C SER A 174 -9.41 -11.49 -0.76
N PHE A 175 -9.69 -10.79 -1.86
CA PHE A 175 -9.06 -9.52 -2.13
C PHE A 175 -9.89 -8.61 -3.02
N MET A 176 -9.69 -7.31 -2.88
CA MET A 176 -10.19 -6.29 -3.79
C MET A 176 -9.07 -5.87 -4.73
N VAL A 177 -9.40 -5.65 -6.01
CA VAL A 177 -8.53 -4.94 -6.95
C VAL A 177 -8.98 -3.48 -6.96
N LEU A 178 -8.04 -2.56 -6.81
CA LEU A 178 -8.29 -1.12 -6.84
C LEU A 178 -8.16 -0.58 -8.27
N LYS A 179 -8.84 0.52 -8.57
CA LYS A 179 -8.70 1.24 -9.85
C LYS A 179 -7.36 1.97 -9.91
N ASP A 180 -6.83 2.16 -11.11
CA ASP A 180 -5.47 2.69 -11.31
C ASP A 180 -5.26 4.10 -10.74
N HIS A 181 -6.30 4.94 -10.73
CA HIS A 181 -6.18 6.30 -10.16
C HIS A 181 -5.80 6.30 -8.68
N VAL A 182 -6.05 5.21 -7.95
CA VAL A 182 -5.67 5.09 -6.53
C VAL A 182 -4.14 5.06 -6.37
N LYS A 183 -3.43 4.49 -7.35
CA LYS A 183 -1.96 4.39 -7.35
C LYS A 183 -1.28 5.76 -7.25
N LEU A 184 -1.90 6.81 -7.78
CA LEU A 184 -1.37 8.18 -7.77
C LEU A 184 -1.17 8.76 -6.36
N ASN A 185 -1.93 8.26 -5.38
CA ASN A 185 -1.83 8.67 -3.97
C ASN A 185 -1.12 7.63 -3.10
N CYS A 186 -0.31 6.75 -3.71
CA CYS A 186 0.42 5.71 -2.99
C CYS A 186 1.89 6.09 -2.81
N THR A 187 2.42 5.77 -1.64
CA THR A 187 3.84 5.44 -1.49
C THR A 187 4.01 3.93 -1.52
N LEU A 188 5.19 3.46 -1.91
CA LEU A 188 5.48 2.05 -2.08
C LEU A 188 6.75 1.66 -1.31
N LEU A 189 6.79 0.43 -0.80
CA LEU A 189 7.98 -0.21 -0.21
C LEU A 189 8.16 -1.61 -0.80
N ASP A 190 9.39 -2.10 -0.84
CA ASP A 190 9.69 -3.42 -1.41
C ASP A 190 9.24 -4.59 -0.52
N ARG A 191 8.75 -4.30 0.69
CA ARG A 191 8.28 -5.24 1.72
C ARG A 191 7.39 -4.54 2.75
N ASP A 192 6.87 -5.32 3.70
CA ASP A 192 6.09 -4.81 4.85
C ASP A 192 6.84 -3.71 5.61
N SER A 193 6.18 -2.56 5.82
CA SER A 193 6.69 -1.39 6.55
C SER A 193 7.21 -1.70 7.95
N PHE A 194 6.70 -2.76 8.61
CA PHE A 194 7.20 -3.18 9.91
C PHE A 194 8.66 -3.63 9.91
N ASN A 195 9.21 -4.02 8.76
CA ASN A 195 10.63 -4.34 8.63
C ASN A 195 11.53 -3.09 8.72
N TYR A 196 10.95 -1.89 8.57
CA TYR A 196 11.67 -0.62 8.60
C TYR A 196 11.48 0.17 9.91
N ARG A 197 10.77 -0.38 10.90
CA ARG A 197 10.44 0.33 12.15
C ARG A 197 11.64 0.79 12.98
N THR A 198 12.80 0.14 12.80
CA THR A 198 14.07 0.50 13.44
C THR A 198 15.08 1.14 12.48
N ASP A 199 14.76 1.22 11.19
CA ASP A 199 15.65 1.80 10.18
C ASP A 199 15.52 3.33 10.20
N ILE A 200 16.64 4.01 10.47
CA ILE A 200 16.69 5.48 10.51
C ILE A 200 16.61 6.10 9.11
N GLN A 201 16.85 5.32 8.06
CA GLN A 201 16.78 5.74 6.65
C GLN A 201 15.55 5.17 5.94
N ALA A 202 14.53 4.70 6.68
CA ALA A 202 13.32 4.10 6.11
C ALA A 202 12.63 4.99 5.07
N ALA A 203 12.56 6.31 5.31
CA ALA A 203 11.98 7.28 4.38
C ALA A 203 12.68 7.28 3.01
N ASP A 204 13.99 7.02 2.96
CA ASP A 204 14.77 6.95 1.72
C ASP A 204 14.50 5.67 0.92
N LYS A 205 13.70 4.74 1.46
CA LYS A 205 13.30 3.49 0.78
C LYS A 205 11.97 3.63 0.06
N LEU A 206 11.21 4.71 0.33
CA LEU A 206 9.91 4.94 -0.27
C LEU A 206 10.04 5.21 -1.77
N ALA A 207 9.17 4.56 -2.54
CA ALA A 207 8.92 4.87 -3.94
C ALA A 207 7.49 5.39 -4.12
N ASN A 208 7.11 5.75 -5.34
CA ASN A 208 5.74 6.16 -5.67
C ASN A 208 5.38 5.73 -7.10
N TYR A 209 4.17 6.06 -7.57
CA TYR A 209 3.72 5.67 -8.91
C TYR A 209 4.57 6.25 -10.06
N ALA A 210 5.11 7.46 -9.90
CA ALA A 210 5.95 8.10 -10.92
C ALA A 210 7.35 7.44 -10.99
N HIS A 211 7.87 7.00 -9.85
CA HIS A 211 9.18 6.39 -9.71
C HIS A 211 9.11 5.03 -9.00
N PRO A 212 8.40 4.03 -9.56
CA PRO A 212 8.28 2.70 -8.95
C PRO A 212 9.59 1.91 -9.06
N ASP A 213 10.50 2.38 -9.90
CA ASP A 213 11.84 1.84 -10.11
C ASP A 213 12.72 1.91 -8.86
N ARG A 214 12.47 2.86 -7.95
CA ARG A 214 13.14 2.91 -6.64
C ARG A 214 12.84 1.67 -5.76
N ILE A 215 11.77 0.94 -6.05
CA ILE A 215 11.55 -0.38 -5.44
C ILE A 215 12.66 -1.35 -5.87
N ILE A 216 13.04 -1.37 -7.15
CA ILE A 216 14.11 -2.23 -7.68
C ILE A 216 15.42 -1.95 -6.97
N LEU A 217 15.69 -0.70 -6.58
CA LEU A 217 16.89 -0.34 -5.81
C LEU A 217 16.93 -0.99 -4.42
N ASN A 218 15.79 -1.16 -3.75
CA ASN A 218 15.75 -1.61 -2.34
C ASN A 218 15.29 -3.07 -2.17
N MET A 219 14.73 -3.66 -3.22
CA MET A 219 14.15 -4.99 -3.24
C MET A 219 15.15 -6.08 -2.83
N ARG A 220 14.74 -7.03 -1.98
CA ARG A 220 15.55 -8.22 -1.67
C ARG A 220 15.83 -9.04 -2.93
N GLU A 221 16.97 -9.72 -2.96
CA GLU A 221 17.41 -10.52 -4.11
C GLU A 221 16.35 -11.53 -4.61
N ASN A 222 15.68 -12.25 -3.70
CA ASN A 222 14.64 -13.22 -4.09
C ASN A 222 13.42 -12.54 -4.75
N THR A 223 12.97 -11.42 -4.19
CA THR A 223 11.86 -10.64 -4.75
C THR A 223 12.28 -9.99 -6.07
N LEU A 224 13.53 -9.54 -6.20
CA LEU A 224 14.10 -8.98 -7.43
C LEU A 224 14.12 -10.02 -8.55
N LYS A 225 14.58 -11.24 -8.25
CA LYS A 225 14.54 -12.37 -9.20
C LYS A 225 13.10 -12.72 -9.59
N ALA A 226 12.15 -12.66 -8.65
CA ALA A 226 10.74 -12.89 -8.94
C ALA A 226 10.16 -11.80 -9.86
N LEU A 227 10.52 -10.53 -9.65
CA LEU A 227 10.11 -9.43 -10.53
C LEU A 227 10.70 -9.59 -11.93
N TYR A 228 12.00 -9.93 -12.03
CA TYR A 228 12.66 -10.20 -13.30
C TYR A 228 11.96 -11.31 -14.10
N LYS A 229 11.66 -12.44 -13.45
CA LYS A 229 10.89 -13.54 -14.05
C LYS A 229 9.51 -13.09 -14.53
N ALA A 230 8.78 -12.38 -13.67
CA ALA A 230 7.44 -11.89 -13.99
C ALA A 230 7.42 -10.84 -15.12
N ALA A 231 8.49 -10.07 -15.28
CA ALA A 231 8.63 -9.03 -16.30
C ALA A 231 9.14 -9.57 -17.65
N THR A 232 9.94 -10.64 -17.64
CA THR A 232 10.53 -11.22 -18.86
C THR A 232 9.73 -12.38 -19.45
N GLY A 233 8.66 -12.82 -18.79
CA GLY A 233 7.87 -13.98 -19.23
C GLY A 233 8.55 -15.31 -18.93
N ASN A 234 9.66 -15.30 -18.20
CA ASN A 234 10.31 -16.50 -17.66
C ASN A 234 9.53 -17.00 -16.43
N ASP A 235 8.35 -17.57 -16.69
CA ASP A 235 7.39 -18.23 -15.81
C ASP A 235 7.26 -17.76 -14.35
N ILE A 236 6.10 -17.15 -14.06
CA ILE A 236 5.36 -17.35 -12.81
C ILE A 236 3.86 -17.46 -13.16
N ALA A 237 3.48 -18.43 -13.99
CA ALA A 237 2.10 -18.91 -14.01
C ALA A 237 1.94 -19.98 -12.93
N GLY A 238 1.54 -19.59 -11.73
CA GLY A 238 1.16 -20.55 -10.68
C GLY A 238 2.30 -21.20 -9.87
N ALA A 239 3.50 -20.61 -9.84
CA ALA A 239 4.54 -21.10 -8.92
C ALA A 239 4.11 -20.83 -7.46
N ASN A 240 3.66 -21.89 -6.79
CA ASN A 240 3.31 -21.94 -5.36
C ASN A 240 4.52 -21.73 -4.41
N MET A 241 5.59 -21.06 -4.83
CA MET A 241 6.76 -20.81 -3.99
C MET A 241 7.38 -19.45 -4.30
N VAL A 242 7.35 -18.51 -3.35
CA VAL A 242 8.39 -18.32 -2.32
C VAL A 242 7.97 -17.12 -1.45
N GLY A 243 7.95 -17.33 -0.13
CA GLY A 243 7.79 -16.32 0.91
C GLY A 243 6.41 -15.69 1.01
N LEU A 244 5.62 -16.11 2.01
CA LEU A 244 4.35 -15.48 2.41
C LEU A 244 4.45 -13.94 2.59
N LEU A 245 5.68 -13.42 2.76
CA LEU A 245 6.00 -12.01 3.01
C LEU A 245 6.72 -11.27 1.86
N ASP A 246 6.83 -11.86 0.66
CA ASP A 246 7.49 -11.20 -0.48
C ASP A 246 6.48 -10.47 -1.39
N TYR A 247 6.01 -9.31 -0.93
CA TYR A 247 5.15 -8.40 -1.69
C TYR A 247 5.69 -6.98 -1.64
N VAL A 248 5.35 -6.17 -2.65
CA VAL A 248 5.59 -4.73 -2.63
C VAL A 248 4.41 -4.08 -1.92
N GLU A 249 4.66 -3.52 -0.75
CA GLU A 249 3.64 -2.84 0.05
C GLU A 249 3.31 -1.48 -0.56
N ALA A 250 2.02 -1.12 -0.54
CA ALA A 250 1.54 0.18 -0.93
C ALA A 250 0.81 0.84 0.24
N GLN A 251 1.23 2.05 0.60
CA GLN A 251 0.55 2.90 1.58
C GLN A 251 -0.27 3.95 0.84
N ILE A 252 -1.60 3.82 0.91
CA ILE A 252 -2.56 4.68 0.22
C ILE A 252 -2.91 5.86 1.12
N HIS A 253 -2.52 7.07 0.69
CA HIS A 253 -2.69 8.32 1.42
C HIS A 253 -4.01 9.02 1.09
N SER A 254 -5.08 8.24 0.97
CA SER A 254 -6.43 8.73 0.74
C SER A 254 -7.47 7.70 1.21
N ALA A 255 -8.72 8.13 1.36
CA ALA A 255 -9.81 7.20 1.64
C ALA A 255 -10.08 6.33 0.41
N ILE A 256 -10.33 5.04 0.63
CA ILE A 256 -10.77 4.09 -0.41
C ILE A 256 -12.28 3.95 -0.30
N LEU A 257 -13.01 4.67 -1.14
CA LEU A 257 -14.47 4.56 -1.22
C LEU A 257 -14.83 3.36 -2.09
N PHE A 258 -15.70 2.49 -1.59
CA PHE A 258 -15.99 1.22 -2.27
C PHE A 258 -16.55 1.43 -3.69
N ASN A 259 -17.50 2.35 -3.85
CA ASN A 259 -18.11 2.65 -5.16
C ASN A 259 -17.18 3.37 -6.15
N ARG A 260 -16.22 4.14 -5.66
CA ARG A 260 -15.32 4.94 -6.50
C ARG A 260 -14.06 4.17 -6.86
N ASP A 261 -13.45 3.50 -5.89
CA ASP A 261 -12.03 3.09 -5.94
C ASP A 261 -11.83 1.60 -6.13
N VAL A 262 -12.84 0.77 -5.86
CA VAL A 262 -12.74 -0.68 -6.07
C VAL A 262 -13.16 -1.02 -7.50
N LYS A 263 -12.28 -1.73 -8.22
CA LYS A 263 -12.51 -2.20 -9.58
C LYS A 263 -13.31 -3.50 -9.59
N ARG A 264 -12.99 -4.43 -8.69
CA ARG A 264 -13.63 -5.75 -8.54
C ARG A 264 -13.22 -6.38 -7.21
N MET A 265 -13.97 -7.39 -6.79
CA MET A 265 -13.71 -8.17 -5.59
C MET A 265 -13.68 -9.66 -5.90
N TYR A 266 -12.71 -10.36 -5.32
CA TYR A 266 -12.57 -11.81 -5.37
C TYR A 266 -12.77 -12.38 -3.97
N VAL A 267 -13.69 -13.33 -3.83
CA VAL A 267 -14.05 -13.94 -2.54
C VAL A 267 -13.80 -15.44 -2.59
N SER A 268 -12.90 -15.94 -1.74
CA SER A 268 -12.52 -17.35 -1.72
C SER A 268 -13.63 -18.23 -1.11
N ASN A 269 -14.04 -19.26 -1.85
CA ASN A 269 -15.00 -20.28 -1.38
C ASN A 269 -14.44 -21.09 -0.20
N VAL A 270 -13.14 -21.39 -0.23
CA VAL A 270 -12.45 -22.07 0.89
C VAL A 270 -12.50 -21.20 2.15
N ALA A 271 -12.24 -19.90 2.02
CA ALA A 271 -12.32 -18.98 3.15
C ALA A 271 -13.75 -18.80 3.69
N MET A 272 -14.77 -18.79 2.82
CA MET A 272 -16.17 -18.71 3.26
C MET A 272 -16.63 -19.96 4.01
N SER A 273 -16.19 -21.14 3.58
CA SER A 273 -16.63 -22.42 4.16
C SER A 273 -15.77 -22.92 5.32
N ASP A 274 -14.66 -22.25 5.66
CA ASP A 274 -13.66 -22.75 6.61
C ASP A 274 -13.26 -24.21 6.29
N GLY A 275 -12.96 -24.47 5.02
CA GLY A 275 -12.65 -25.82 4.54
C GLY A 275 -13.81 -26.81 4.63
N GLY A 276 -15.06 -26.32 4.55
CA GLY A 276 -16.29 -27.14 4.61
C GLY A 276 -16.94 -27.24 5.98
N LYS A 277 -16.35 -26.64 7.02
CA LYS A 277 -16.87 -26.67 8.40
C LYS A 277 -18.04 -25.71 8.65
N ARG A 278 -18.26 -24.76 7.74
CA ARG A 278 -19.27 -23.71 7.87
C ARG A 278 -20.10 -23.55 6.61
N ASP A 279 -21.37 -23.20 6.81
CA ASP A 279 -22.26 -22.81 5.72
C ASP A 279 -21.78 -21.50 5.06
N ALA A 280 -21.40 -21.60 3.79
CA ALA A 280 -20.92 -20.46 3.01
C ALA A 280 -22.04 -19.56 2.45
N ARG A 281 -23.31 -20.01 2.50
CA ARG A 281 -24.44 -19.28 1.89
C ARG A 281 -24.62 -17.85 2.44
N PRO A 282 -24.58 -17.60 3.77
CA PRO A 282 -24.75 -16.25 4.30
C PRO A 282 -23.67 -15.28 3.81
N TYR A 283 -22.42 -15.74 3.71
CA TYR A 283 -21.30 -14.94 3.20
C TYR A 283 -21.48 -14.64 1.71
N ARG A 284 -21.86 -15.63 0.91
CA ARG A 284 -22.11 -15.44 -0.52
C ARG A 284 -23.23 -14.43 -0.77
N GLU A 285 -24.33 -14.52 -0.04
CA GLU A 285 -25.42 -13.54 -0.11
C GLU A 285 -24.95 -12.15 0.28
N TYR A 286 -24.19 -12.05 1.38
CA TYR A 286 -23.62 -10.79 1.85
C TYR A 286 -22.75 -10.11 0.81
N PHE A 287 -21.74 -10.81 0.27
CA PHE A 287 -20.85 -10.22 -0.73
C PHE A 287 -21.58 -9.90 -2.04
N THR A 288 -22.60 -10.69 -2.40
CA THR A 288 -23.46 -10.37 -3.55
C THR A 288 -24.21 -9.05 -3.33
N LYS A 289 -24.80 -8.85 -2.14
CA LYS A 289 -25.49 -7.59 -1.78
C LYS A 289 -24.52 -6.42 -1.72
N PHE A 290 -23.35 -6.61 -1.11
CA PHE A 290 -22.28 -5.62 -1.03
C PHE A 290 -21.83 -5.18 -2.43
N GLY A 291 -21.59 -6.13 -3.33
CA GLY A 291 -21.24 -5.87 -4.72
C GLY A 291 -22.29 -5.03 -5.43
N ARG A 292 -23.56 -5.38 -5.29
CA ARG A 292 -24.68 -4.59 -5.87
C ARG A 292 -24.76 -3.18 -5.29
N GLN A 293 -24.66 -3.05 -3.97
CA GLN A 293 -24.76 -1.77 -3.27
C GLN A 293 -23.71 -0.75 -3.75
N PHE A 294 -22.48 -1.21 -4.02
CA PHE A 294 -21.38 -0.34 -4.41
C PHE A 294 -21.02 -0.41 -5.90
N GLY A 295 -21.76 -1.17 -6.72
CA GLY A 295 -21.46 -1.34 -8.14
C GLY A 295 -20.13 -2.07 -8.39
N ILE A 296 -19.77 -3.02 -7.52
CA ILE A 296 -18.52 -3.78 -7.59
C ILE A 296 -18.82 -5.18 -8.15
N PRO A 297 -18.19 -5.58 -9.27
CA PRO A 297 -18.22 -6.98 -9.71
C PRO A 297 -17.58 -7.90 -8.66
N VAL A 298 -18.33 -8.91 -8.22
CA VAL A 298 -17.87 -9.91 -7.25
C VAL A 298 -17.71 -11.26 -7.94
N GLN A 299 -16.52 -11.84 -7.85
CA GLN A 299 -16.22 -13.17 -8.33
C GLN A 299 -15.88 -14.09 -7.14
N PHE A 300 -16.45 -15.29 -7.13
CA PHE A 300 -16.15 -16.29 -6.12
C PHE A 300 -15.11 -17.26 -6.67
N ILE A 301 -13.98 -17.43 -5.96
CA ILE A 301 -12.80 -18.19 -6.41
C ILE A 301 -12.39 -19.32 -5.47
#